data_AF-A0A3S0ZRG4-F1
#
_entry.id   AF-A0A3S0ZRG4-F1
#
_cell.length_a   1.000
_cell.length_b   1.000
_cell.length_c   1.000
_cell.angle_alpha   90.00
_cell.angle_beta   90.00
_cell.angle_gamma   90.00
#
_symmetry.space_group_name_H-M   'P 1'
#
loop_
_entity.id
_entity.type
_entity.pdbx_description
1 polymer ?
#
loop_
_entity_poly.entity_id
_entity_poly.type
_entity_poly.pdbx_seq_one_letter_code
_entity_poly.pdbx_strand_id
1 'polypeptide(L)'
;MNLPNFDRDAARDLMKEKAGAPFSAFDVATRAHHRQDRQFHAEAALLFCLAAERADAEHRADQSRPNQAMNHLVRAGIAFNRAAEIETAEPLLRQAIAFDWAGNGLSNDRHMVEWAFYQLLLNARQEPERFAQLFDEAVSRCAEVDRDYTAIHPHQEELLEIAIGMEHRPIVERLATKIAERRPAKKATKELLARAKALLANST
;
A
#
# COMPACT_ATOMS: atom_id res chain seq x y z
N MET A 1 -13.44 10.88 -4.77
CA MET A 1 -12.00 10.53 -4.85
C MET A 1 -11.23 11.81 -5.06
N ASN A 2 -10.19 12.07 -4.27
CA ASN A 2 -9.39 13.30 -4.37
C ASN A 2 -7.97 12.92 -4.80
N LEU A 3 -7.67 13.11 -6.09
CA LEU A 3 -6.30 13.00 -6.61
C LEU A 3 -5.48 14.23 -6.18
N PRO A 4 -4.15 14.10 -6.05
CA PRO A 4 -3.31 15.27 -5.81
C PRO A 4 -3.31 16.15 -7.05
N ASN A 5 -2.82 17.38 -6.92
CA ASN A 5 -2.48 18.15 -8.11
C ASN A 5 -1.25 17.49 -8.77
N PHE A 6 -1.41 16.93 -9.96
CA PHE A 6 -0.34 16.26 -10.70
C PHE A 6 -0.26 16.80 -12.13
N ASP A 7 0.94 16.74 -12.71
CA ASP A 7 1.18 17.19 -14.08
C ASP A 7 0.59 16.20 -15.09
N ARG A 8 -0.61 16.53 -15.57
CA ARG A 8 -1.34 15.73 -16.58
C ARG A 8 -0.64 15.73 -17.93
N ASP A 9 0.01 16.83 -18.30
CA ASP A 9 0.64 16.95 -19.61
C ASP A 9 1.92 16.11 -19.62
N ALA A 10 2.72 16.13 -18.55
CA ALA A 10 3.83 15.19 -18.38
C ALA A 10 3.37 13.72 -18.38
N ALA A 11 2.25 13.40 -17.72
CA ALA A 11 1.69 12.05 -17.73
C ALA A 11 1.26 11.60 -19.15
N ARG A 12 0.66 12.49 -19.94
CA ARG A 12 0.27 12.23 -21.34
C ARG A 12 1.48 12.09 -22.26
N ASP A 13 2.52 12.89 -22.05
CA ASP A 13 3.79 12.79 -22.79
C ASP A 13 4.47 11.43 -22.56
N LEU A 14 4.43 10.90 -21.34
CA LEU A 14 4.94 9.56 -21.00
C LEU A 14 4.20 8.43 -21.76
N MET A 15 2.93 8.66 -22.12
CA MET A 15 2.11 7.77 -22.94
C MET A 15 2.30 7.99 -24.45
N LYS A 16 2.94 9.10 -24.86
CA LYS A 16 3.01 9.55 -26.26
C LYS A 16 1.63 9.64 -26.90
N GLU A 17 0.68 10.14 -26.13
CA GLU A 17 -0.73 10.21 -26.52
C GLU A 17 -0.94 11.23 -27.66
N LYS A 18 -1.77 10.87 -28.64
CA LYS A 18 -2.17 11.78 -29.72
C LYS A 18 -3.51 12.42 -29.39
N ALA A 19 -3.70 13.66 -29.83
CA ALA A 19 -4.97 14.36 -29.67
C ALA A 19 -6.13 13.55 -30.28
N GLY A 20 -7.23 13.40 -29.53
CA GLY A 20 -8.45 12.72 -29.96
C GLY A 20 -8.44 11.20 -29.87
N ALA A 21 -7.35 10.57 -29.43
CA ALA A 21 -7.26 9.11 -29.24
C ALA A 21 -6.67 8.77 -27.86
N PRO A 22 -7.41 9.03 -26.77
CA PRO A 22 -6.91 8.76 -25.43
C PRO A 22 -6.77 7.25 -25.20
N PHE A 23 -5.67 6.84 -24.58
CA PHE A 23 -5.48 5.48 -24.06
C PHE A 23 -6.50 5.14 -22.96
N SER A 24 -6.80 3.86 -22.76
CA SER A 24 -7.66 3.46 -21.63
C SER A 24 -6.94 3.58 -20.29
N ALA A 25 -7.68 3.53 -19.18
CA ALA A 25 -7.11 3.42 -17.84
C ALA A 25 -6.19 2.19 -17.71
N PHE A 26 -6.57 1.08 -18.34
CA PHE A 26 -5.77 -0.16 -18.37
C PHE A 26 -4.42 0.02 -19.08
N ASP A 27 -4.40 0.68 -20.23
CA ASP A 27 -3.18 0.95 -20.99
C ASP A 27 -2.21 1.85 -20.19
N VAL A 28 -2.76 2.90 -19.57
CA VAL A 28 -1.99 3.82 -18.72
C VAL A 28 -1.43 3.08 -17.50
N ALA A 29 -2.25 2.29 -16.82
CA ALA A 29 -1.83 1.50 -15.65
C ALA A 29 -0.74 0.47 -16.01
N THR A 30 -0.86 -0.19 -17.16
CA THR A 30 0.17 -1.11 -17.67
C THR A 30 1.50 -0.40 -17.85
N ARG A 31 1.50 0.81 -18.42
CA ARG A 31 2.70 1.63 -18.54
C ARG A 31 3.24 2.06 -17.18
N ALA A 32 2.36 2.43 -16.24
CA ALA A 32 2.73 2.80 -14.87
C ALA A 32 3.46 1.66 -14.15
N HIS A 33 2.96 0.42 -14.26
CA HIS A 33 3.62 -0.77 -13.74
C HIS A 33 5.02 -0.95 -14.33
N HIS A 34 5.18 -0.85 -15.65
CA HIS A 34 6.51 -0.92 -16.28
C HIS A 34 7.48 0.16 -15.78
N ARG A 35 7.01 1.39 -15.51
CA ARG A 35 7.85 2.45 -14.93
C ARG A 35 8.24 2.09 -13.50
N GLN A 36 7.29 1.60 -12.70
CA GLN A 36 7.53 1.20 -11.31
C GLN A 36 8.57 0.08 -11.21
N ASP A 37 8.48 -0.94 -12.06
CA ASP A 37 9.41 -2.09 -12.07
C ASP A 37 10.84 -1.67 -12.43
N ARG A 38 10.98 -0.58 -13.20
CA ARG A 38 12.26 0.04 -13.57
C ARG A 38 12.70 1.14 -12.59
N GLN A 39 12.03 1.25 -11.44
CA GLN A 39 12.32 2.23 -10.38
C GLN A 39 12.12 3.70 -10.80
N PHE A 40 11.39 3.97 -11.88
CA PHE A 40 10.95 5.32 -12.25
C PHE A 40 9.69 5.70 -11.47
N HIS A 41 9.84 5.86 -10.15
CA HIS A 41 8.71 5.99 -9.22
C HIS A 41 7.87 7.26 -9.41
N ALA A 42 8.51 8.41 -9.65
CA ALA A 42 7.79 9.66 -9.91
C ALA A 42 6.95 9.57 -11.20
N GLU A 43 7.51 9.02 -12.28
CA GLU A 43 6.77 8.79 -13.53
C GLU A 43 5.62 7.79 -13.34
N ALA A 44 5.85 6.72 -12.58
CA ALA A 44 4.81 5.75 -12.26
C ALA A 44 3.66 6.39 -11.46
N ALA A 45 3.97 7.29 -10.52
CA ALA A 45 2.97 8.00 -9.73
C ALA A 45 2.06 8.87 -10.62
N LEU A 46 2.65 9.66 -11.52
CA LEU A 46 1.89 10.47 -12.48
C LEU A 46 0.97 9.61 -13.36
N LEU A 47 1.48 8.48 -13.86
CA LEU A 47 0.70 7.56 -14.68
C LEU A 47 -0.41 6.87 -13.88
N PHE A 48 -0.20 6.49 -12.62
CA PHE A 48 -1.28 5.94 -11.79
C PHE A 48 -2.35 6.98 -11.45
N CYS A 49 -1.99 8.26 -11.24
CA CYS A 49 -2.97 9.34 -11.11
C CYS A 49 -3.80 9.50 -12.38
N LEU A 50 -3.15 9.48 -13.55
CA LEU A 50 -3.85 9.54 -14.84
C LEU A 50 -4.75 8.32 -15.05
N ALA A 51 -4.30 7.11 -14.69
CA ALA A 51 -5.11 5.90 -14.76
C ALA A 51 -6.33 5.96 -13.84
N ALA A 52 -6.18 6.51 -12.63
CA ALA A 52 -7.30 6.71 -11.70
C ALA A 52 -8.34 7.69 -12.26
N GLU A 53 -7.89 8.82 -12.83
CA GLU A 53 -8.78 9.80 -13.47
C GLU A 53 -9.55 9.18 -14.64
N ARG A 54 -8.89 8.33 -15.44
CA ARG A 54 -9.52 7.64 -16.57
C ARG A 54 -10.49 6.56 -16.14
N ALA A 55 -10.12 5.72 -15.17
CA ALA A 55 -11.00 4.68 -14.68
C ALA A 55 -12.32 5.26 -14.14
N ASP A 56 -12.24 6.41 -13.47
CA ASP A 56 -13.40 7.13 -12.97
C ASP A 56 -14.27 7.71 -14.11
N ALA A 57 -13.63 8.25 -15.16
CA ALA A 57 -14.33 8.74 -16.35
C ALA A 57 -14.97 7.61 -17.17
N GLU A 58 -14.26 6.50 -17.35
CA GLU A 58 -14.74 5.30 -18.04
C GLU A 58 -15.94 4.70 -17.30
N HIS A 59 -15.88 4.58 -15.97
CA HIS A 59 -17.00 4.09 -15.18
C HIS A 59 -18.21 5.02 -15.26
N ARG A 60 -18.02 6.35 -15.29
CA ARG A 60 -19.14 7.28 -15.51
C ARG A 60 -19.80 7.09 -16.88
N ALA A 61 -19.04 6.71 -17.90
CA ALA A 61 -19.56 6.44 -19.24
C ALA A 61 -20.21 5.04 -19.34
N ASP A 62 -19.66 4.05 -18.65
CA ASP A 62 -20.18 2.68 -18.58
C ASP A 62 -20.06 2.09 -17.16
N GLN A 63 -21.21 1.96 -16.50
CA GLN A 63 -21.32 1.43 -15.13
C GLN A 63 -21.46 -0.11 -15.10
N SER A 64 -21.25 -0.80 -16.22
CA SER A 64 -21.34 -2.28 -16.29
C SER A 64 -20.33 -3.01 -15.40
N ARG A 65 -19.27 -2.32 -14.97
CA ARG A 65 -18.21 -2.86 -14.10
C ARG A 65 -17.89 -1.91 -12.95
N PRO A 66 -17.39 -2.44 -11.80
CA PRO A 66 -16.93 -1.62 -10.69
C PRO A 66 -15.84 -0.62 -11.07
N ASN A 67 -15.88 0.57 -10.48
CA ASN A 67 -14.90 1.64 -10.71
C ASN A 67 -13.51 1.28 -10.15
N GLN A 68 -12.52 1.14 -11.03
CA GLN A 68 -11.15 0.77 -10.65
C GLN A 68 -10.27 1.94 -10.18
N ALA A 69 -10.81 3.16 -10.13
CA ALA A 69 -10.03 4.35 -9.80
C ALA A 69 -9.34 4.26 -8.43
N MET A 70 -9.98 3.65 -7.43
CA MET A 70 -9.38 3.51 -6.09
C MET A 70 -8.18 2.54 -6.09
N ASN A 71 -8.22 1.47 -6.90
CA ASN A 71 -7.06 0.59 -7.10
C ASN A 71 -5.86 1.36 -7.63
N HIS A 72 -6.08 2.25 -8.61
CA HIS A 72 -5.02 3.09 -9.16
C HIS A 72 -4.57 4.20 -8.19
N LEU A 73 -5.47 4.76 -7.38
CA LEU A 73 -5.12 5.76 -6.36
C LEU A 73 -4.18 5.19 -5.29
N VAL A 74 -4.44 3.96 -4.81
CA VAL A 74 -3.52 3.27 -3.88
C VAL A 74 -2.14 3.11 -4.50
N ARG A 75 -2.09 2.68 -5.76
CA ARG A 75 -0.83 2.51 -6.50
C ARG A 75 -0.09 3.84 -6.70
N ALA A 76 -0.81 4.93 -6.95
CA ALA A 76 -0.23 6.27 -6.98
C ALA A 76 0.38 6.65 -5.62
N GLY A 77 -0.35 6.43 -4.51
CA GLY A 77 0.16 6.67 -3.17
C GLY A 77 1.43 5.88 -2.86
N ILE A 78 1.47 4.59 -3.21
CA ILE A 78 2.68 3.76 -3.08
C ILE A 78 3.83 4.31 -3.94
N ALA A 79 3.55 4.71 -5.17
CA ALA A 79 4.57 5.23 -6.09
C ALA A 79 5.14 6.58 -5.61
N PHE A 80 4.31 7.50 -5.12
CA PHE A 80 4.76 8.75 -4.50
C PHE A 80 5.63 8.50 -3.27
N ASN A 81 5.24 7.58 -2.38
CA ASN A 81 6.07 7.21 -1.23
C ASN A 81 7.44 6.70 -1.66
N ARG A 82 7.50 5.84 -2.69
CA ARG A 82 8.76 5.34 -3.25
C ARG A 82 9.58 6.41 -3.98
N ALA A 83 8.94 7.49 -4.42
CA ALA A 83 9.59 8.68 -4.96
C ALA A 83 10.01 9.68 -3.86
N ALA A 84 9.89 9.32 -2.58
CA ALA A 84 10.12 10.17 -1.42
C ALA A 84 9.18 11.38 -1.29
N GLU A 85 8.02 11.34 -1.94
CA GLU A 85 6.96 12.36 -1.84
C GLU A 85 5.91 11.95 -0.78
N ILE A 86 6.37 11.79 0.46
CA ILE A 86 5.56 11.26 1.58
C ILE A 86 4.31 12.12 1.83
N GLU A 87 4.46 13.44 1.81
CA GLU A 87 3.35 14.39 2.07
C GLU A 87 2.25 14.28 1.01
N THR A 88 2.59 13.93 -0.23
CA THR A 88 1.62 13.69 -1.31
C THR A 88 1.02 12.29 -1.23
N ALA A 89 1.82 11.30 -0.83
CA ALA A 89 1.39 9.92 -0.71
C ALA A 89 0.36 9.70 0.41
N GLU A 90 0.60 10.25 1.60
CA GLU A 90 -0.17 9.93 2.81
C GLU A 90 -1.69 10.22 2.65
N PRO A 91 -2.13 11.38 2.13
CA PRO A 91 -3.55 11.63 1.88
C PRO A 91 -4.22 10.62 0.93
N LEU A 92 -3.47 10.07 -0.03
CA LEU A 92 -4.00 9.06 -0.95
C LEU A 92 -4.18 7.72 -0.26
N LEU A 93 -3.17 7.30 0.52
CA LEU A 93 -3.23 6.06 1.28
C LEU A 93 -4.35 6.10 2.34
N ARG A 94 -4.54 7.24 3.02
CA ARG A 94 -5.64 7.45 3.96
C ARG A 94 -7.02 7.36 3.28
N GLN A 95 -7.17 7.92 2.09
CA GLN A 95 -8.41 7.77 1.31
C GLN A 95 -8.72 6.30 0.99
N ALA A 96 -7.72 5.53 0.61
CA ALA A 96 -7.90 4.11 0.32
C ALA A 96 -8.28 3.28 1.55
N ILE A 97 -7.72 3.60 2.71
CA ILE A 97 -8.05 2.96 3.99
C ILE A 97 -9.53 3.20 4.35
N ALA A 98 -10.00 4.43 4.18
CA ALA A 98 -11.37 4.84 4.48
C ALA A 98 -12.40 4.38 3.43
N PHE A 99 -11.96 3.92 2.25
CA PHE A 99 -12.86 3.55 1.17
C PHE A 99 -13.67 2.28 1.48
N ASP A 100 -14.95 2.29 1.10
CA ASP A 100 -15.81 1.11 1.17
C ASP A 100 -15.60 0.20 -0.06
N TRP A 101 -14.53 -0.60 -0.02
CA TRP A 101 -14.15 -1.51 -1.11
C TRP A 101 -15.27 -2.49 -1.46
N ALA A 102 -15.91 -3.10 -0.47
CA ALA A 102 -16.95 -4.11 -0.71
C ALA A 102 -18.23 -3.46 -1.27
N GLY A 103 -18.69 -2.35 -0.68
CA GLY A 103 -19.88 -1.65 -1.15
C GLY A 103 -19.73 -1.04 -2.54
N ASN A 104 -18.49 -0.81 -3.00
CA ASN A 104 -18.18 -0.37 -4.37
C ASN A 104 -17.85 -1.52 -5.33
N GLY A 105 -18.14 -2.78 -4.98
CA GLY A 105 -17.98 -3.94 -5.85
C GLY A 105 -16.54 -4.44 -6.01
N LEU A 106 -15.62 -4.03 -5.12
CA LEU A 106 -14.20 -4.38 -5.10
C LEU A 106 -13.83 -5.28 -3.90
N SER A 107 -14.69 -6.22 -3.52
CA SER A 107 -14.49 -7.10 -2.35
C SER A 107 -13.20 -7.95 -2.42
N ASN A 108 -12.74 -8.27 -3.63
CA ASN A 108 -11.48 -9.00 -3.86
C ASN A 108 -10.23 -8.11 -3.71
N ASP A 109 -10.40 -6.79 -3.76
CA ASP A 109 -9.29 -5.82 -3.69
C ASP A 109 -9.09 -5.23 -2.29
N ARG A 110 -9.82 -5.73 -1.27
CA ARG A 110 -9.66 -5.33 0.15
C ARG A 110 -8.22 -5.44 0.65
N HIS A 111 -7.38 -6.25 0.00
CA HIS A 111 -5.95 -6.32 0.30
C HIS A 111 -5.21 -4.99 0.11
N MET A 112 -5.74 -4.06 -0.71
CA MET A 112 -5.17 -2.73 -0.89
C MET A 112 -5.16 -1.90 0.40
N VAL A 113 -6.08 -2.15 1.33
CA VAL A 113 -6.08 -1.54 2.67
C VAL A 113 -4.79 -1.89 3.42
N GLU A 114 -4.39 -3.16 3.39
CA GLU A 114 -3.14 -3.62 4.02
C GLU A 114 -1.91 -3.01 3.34
N TRP A 115 -1.91 -2.90 2.00
CA TRP A 115 -0.81 -2.23 1.28
C TRP A 115 -0.69 -0.75 1.67
N ALA A 116 -1.82 -0.06 1.83
CA ALA A 116 -1.83 1.33 2.25
C ALA A 116 -1.27 1.50 3.67
N PHE A 117 -1.75 0.71 4.64
CA PHE A 117 -1.22 0.74 6.00
C PHE A 117 0.26 0.38 6.07
N TYR A 118 0.69 -0.64 5.33
CA TYR A 118 2.10 -1.03 5.30
C TYR A 118 3.00 0.15 4.86
N GLN A 119 2.61 0.90 3.83
CA GLN A 119 3.37 2.08 3.43
C GLN A 119 3.37 3.19 4.51
N LEU A 120 2.25 3.44 5.18
CA LEU A 120 2.21 4.42 6.27
C LEU A 120 3.09 4.00 7.46
N LEU A 121 3.13 2.71 7.78
CA LEU A 121 4.00 2.16 8.82
C LEU A 121 5.49 2.28 8.47
N LEU A 122 5.86 2.09 7.20
CA LEU A 122 7.24 2.35 6.75
C LEU A 122 7.64 3.82 6.94
N ASN A 123 6.70 4.75 6.70
CA ASN A 123 6.95 6.18 6.91
C ASN A 123 7.16 6.50 8.40
N ALA A 124 6.44 5.81 9.29
CA ALA A 124 6.54 5.98 10.75
C ALA A 124 7.68 5.16 11.40
N ARG A 125 8.60 4.56 10.63
CA ARG A 125 9.65 3.65 11.15
C ARG A 125 10.65 4.27 12.13
N GLN A 126 10.61 5.59 12.34
CA GLN A 126 11.43 6.31 13.33
C GLN A 126 10.57 7.03 14.38
N GLU A 127 9.26 6.78 14.38
CA GLU A 127 8.27 7.43 15.24
C GLU A 127 7.50 6.35 16.03
N PRO A 128 8.06 5.80 17.13
CA PRO A 128 7.50 4.61 17.78
C PRO A 128 6.02 4.74 18.18
N GLU A 129 5.62 5.88 18.72
CA GLU A 129 4.23 6.14 19.12
C GLU A 129 3.29 6.15 17.91
N ARG A 130 3.66 6.87 16.85
CA ARG A 130 2.89 6.92 15.60
C ARG A 130 2.82 5.55 14.93
N PHE A 131 3.92 4.80 14.94
CA PHE A 131 3.97 3.44 14.41
C PHE A 131 2.99 2.52 15.15
N ALA A 132 2.99 2.56 16.48
CA ALA A 132 2.09 1.76 17.31
C ALA A 132 0.62 2.09 17.03
N GLN A 133 0.27 3.38 17.01
CA GLN A 133 -1.09 3.85 16.70
C GLN A 133 -1.54 3.40 15.30
N LEU A 134 -0.69 3.56 14.29
CA LEU A 134 -0.97 3.10 12.92
C LEU A 134 -1.13 1.58 12.84
N PHE A 135 -0.36 0.83 13.63
CA PHE A 135 -0.43 -0.62 13.64
C PHE A 135 -1.76 -1.11 14.22
N ASP A 136 -2.20 -0.51 15.34
CA ASP A 136 -3.50 -0.81 15.96
C ASP A 136 -4.66 -0.42 15.03
N GLU A 137 -4.56 0.75 14.38
CA GLU A 137 -5.51 1.19 13.35
C GLU A 137 -5.58 0.17 12.19
N ALA A 138 -4.43 -0.32 11.72
CA ALA A 138 -4.35 -1.32 10.66
C ALA A 138 -5.03 -2.63 11.04
N VAL A 139 -4.80 -3.11 12.28
CA VAL A 139 -5.45 -4.31 12.81
C VAL A 139 -6.96 -4.13 12.85
N SER A 140 -7.47 -3.04 13.42
CA SER A 140 -8.91 -2.78 13.53
C SER A 140 -9.56 -2.67 12.15
N ARG A 141 -8.99 -1.82 11.29
CA ARG A 141 -9.60 -1.53 9.99
C ARG A 141 -9.56 -2.73 9.04
N CYS A 142 -8.51 -3.54 9.08
CA CYS A 142 -8.47 -4.78 8.29
C CYS A 142 -9.53 -5.78 8.79
N ALA A 143 -9.76 -5.88 10.11
CA ALA A 143 -10.79 -6.77 10.66
C ALA A 143 -12.19 -6.37 10.19
N GLU A 144 -12.51 -5.07 10.11
CA GLU A 144 -13.78 -4.56 9.56
C GLU A 144 -14.04 -4.96 8.11
N VAL A 145 -12.97 -5.25 7.35
CA VAL A 145 -13.04 -5.68 5.96
C VAL A 145 -12.71 -7.17 5.81
N ASP A 146 -12.98 -7.98 6.85
CA ASP A 146 -12.75 -9.41 6.96
C ASP A 146 -11.33 -9.86 6.59
N ARG A 147 -10.33 -9.11 7.03
CA ARG A 147 -8.92 -9.39 6.75
C ARG A 147 -8.09 -9.40 8.03
N ASP A 148 -7.36 -10.48 8.25
CA ASP A 148 -6.47 -10.61 9.40
C ASP A 148 -5.11 -9.92 9.14
N TYR A 149 -4.94 -8.71 9.67
CA TYR A 149 -3.68 -7.96 9.56
C TYR A 149 -2.59 -8.49 10.51
N THR A 150 -1.35 -8.65 10.06
CA THR A 150 -0.80 -8.44 8.70
C THR A 150 -0.85 -9.77 7.94
N ALA A 151 -1.47 -9.88 6.76
CA ALA A 151 -1.61 -11.17 6.04
C ALA A 151 -0.48 -11.42 5.04
N ILE A 152 0.15 -10.36 4.53
CA ILE A 152 1.20 -10.45 3.53
C ILE A 152 2.52 -10.79 4.21
N HIS A 153 2.92 -12.07 4.11
CA HIS A 153 4.26 -12.40 3.61
C HIS A 153 5.41 -11.47 4.08
N PRO A 154 6.02 -10.77 3.11
CA PRO A 154 7.09 -9.80 3.35
C PRO A 154 6.76 -8.68 4.33
N HIS A 155 5.51 -8.19 4.37
CA HIS A 155 5.14 -7.09 5.29
C HIS A 155 5.32 -7.51 6.74
N GLN A 156 4.94 -8.74 7.12
CA GLN A 156 5.15 -9.22 8.49
C GLN A 156 6.64 -9.22 8.86
N GLU A 157 7.52 -9.66 7.96
CA GLU A 157 8.96 -9.79 8.23
C GLU A 157 9.61 -8.40 8.42
N GLU A 158 9.31 -7.44 7.55
CA GLU A 158 9.85 -6.09 7.65
C GLU A 158 9.27 -5.31 8.84
N LEU A 159 7.96 -5.41 9.09
CA LEU A 159 7.34 -4.77 10.25
C LEU A 159 7.85 -5.35 11.57
N LEU A 160 8.17 -6.65 11.62
CA LEU A 160 8.78 -7.27 12.79
C LEU A 160 10.20 -6.72 13.02
N GLU A 161 11.00 -6.57 11.96
CA GLU A 161 12.34 -5.96 12.06
C GLU A 161 12.25 -4.53 12.63
N ILE A 162 11.32 -3.71 12.12
CA ILE A 162 11.09 -2.35 12.61
C ILE A 162 10.66 -2.37 14.08
N ALA A 163 9.68 -3.21 14.45
CA ALA A 163 9.18 -3.30 15.82
C ALA A 163 10.25 -3.79 16.81
N ILE A 164 11.16 -4.68 16.39
CA ILE A 164 12.33 -5.08 17.19
C ILE A 164 13.24 -3.87 17.41
N GLY A 165 13.53 -3.11 16.35
CA GLY A 165 14.38 -1.91 16.43
C GLY A 165 13.82 -0.81 17.33
N MET A 166 12.49 -0.74 17.48
CA MET A 166 11.79 0.17 18.39
C MET A 166 11.58 -0.40 19.79
N GLU A 167 11.97 -1.65 20.03
CA GLU A 167 11.67 -2.40 21.26
C GLU A 167 10.16 -2.47 21.61
N HIS A 168 9.29 -2.39 20.60
CA HIS A 168 7.84 -2.35 20.81
C HIS A 168 7.25 -3.76 21.03
N ARG A 169 7.42 -4.27 22.27
CA ARG A 169 7.13 -5.66 22.66
C ARG A 169 5.77 -6.21 22.19
N PRO A 170 4.63 -5.49 22.35
CA PRO A 170 3.33 -6.04 21.94
C PRO A 170 3.24 -6.38 20.44
N ILE A 171 3.84 -5.53 19.59
CA ILE A 171 3.84 -5.74 18.14
C ILE A 171 4.81 -6.87 17.78
N VAL A 172 5.98 -6.91 18.44
CA VAL A 172 6.96 -8.00 18.27
C VAL A 172 6.32 -9.35 18.59
N GLU A 173 5.62 -9.47 19.72
CA GLU A 173 4.95 -10.70 20.14
C GLU A 173 3.89 -11.15 19.12
N ARG A 174 3.02 -10.23 18.70
CA ARG A 174 1.98 -10.52 17.70
C ARG A 174 2.56 -10.99 16.37
N LEU A 175 3.52 -10.25 15.80
CA LEU A 175 4.12 -10.58 14.52
C LEU A 175 4.97 -11.85 14.59
N ALA A 176 5.75 -12.04 15.65
CA ALA A 176 6.56 -13.24 15.83
C ALA A 176 5.70 -14.51 15.95
N THR A 177 4.59 -14.43 16.67
CA THR A 177 3.62 -15.54 16.78
C THR A 177 3.08 -15.91 15.40
N LYS A 178 2.61 -14.91 14.65
CA LYS A 178 2.06 -15.11 13.31
C LYS A 178 3.08 -15.66 12.31
N ILE A 179 4.32 -15.19 12.36
CA ILE A 179 5.40 -15.67 11.49
C ILE A 179 5.81 -17.11 11.85
N ALA A 180 5.79 -17.48 13.14
CA ALA A 180 6.20 -18.81 13.60
C ALA A 180 5.27 -19.94 13.11
N GLU A 181 4.02 -19.63 12.79
CA GLU A 181 3.05 -20.60 12.23
C GLU A 181 3.35 -20.96 10.77
N ARG A 182 4.16 -20.15 10.08
CA ARG A 182 4.48 -20.35 8.66
C ARG A 182 5.46 -21.52 8.48
N ARG A 183 5.13 -22.48 7.60
CA ARG A 183 6.03 -23.58 7.21
C ARG A 183 6.17 -23.69 5.69
N PRO A 184 7.37 -23.95 5.15
CA PRO A 184 8.69 -23.91 5.80
C PRO A 184 9.24 -22.48 5.94
N ALA A 185 9.93 -22.18 7.05
CA ALA A 185 10.59 -20.89 7.27
C ALA A 185 12.00 -20.86 6.68
N LYS A 186 12.34 -19.78 5.97
CA LYS A 186 13.69 -19.50 5.43
C LYS A 186 14.67 -19.19 6.57
N LYS A 187 15.98 -19.30 6.31
CA LYS A 187 17.04 -19.00 7.30
C LYS A 187 16.88 -17.59 7.89
N ALA A 188 16.72 -16.57 7.05
CA ALA A 188 16.52 -15.19 7.49
C ALA A 188 15.30 -15.03 8.42
N THR A 189 14.17 -15.67 8.09
CA THR A 189 12.97 -15.66 8.94
C THR A 189 13.23 -16.31 10.31
N LYS A 190 14.04 -17.38 10.37
CA LYS A 190 14.42 -18.03 11.65
C LYS A 190 15.31 -17.12 12.51
N GLU A 191 16.25 -16.41 11.90
CA GLU A 191 17.14 -15.45 12.59
C GLU A 191 16.34 -14.27 13.14
N LEU A 192 15.40 -13.75 12.35
CA LEU A 192 14.48 -12.70 12.78
C LEU A 192 13.62 -13.14 13.98
N LEU A 193 13.05 -14.35 13.93
CA LEU A 193 12.30 -14.92 15.06
C LEU A 193 13.18 -15.14 16.30
N ALA A 194 14.45 -15.48 16.14
CA ALA A 194 15.38 -15.64 17.27
C ALA A 194 15.64 -14.29 17.97
N ARG A 195 15.82 -13.21 17.20
CA ARG A 195 15.95 -11.85 17.75
C ARG A 195 14.68 -11.40 18.48
N ALA A 196 13.51 -11.66 17.91
CA ALA A 196 12.23 -11.39 18.56
C ALA A 196 12.12 -12.12 19.92
N LYS A 197 12.47 -13.42 19.96
CA LYS A 197 12.47 -14.21 21.20
C LYS A 197 13.44 -13.67 22.25
N ALA A 198 14.65 -13.29 21.85
CA ALA A 198 15.63 -12.71 22.77
C ALA A 198 15.11 -11.41 23.40
N LEU A 199 14.51 -10.54 22.58
CA LEU A 199 13.89 -9.32 23.07
C LEU A 199 12.76 -9.60 24.07
N LEU A 200 11.87 -10.55 23.76
CA LEU A 200 10.76 -10.92 24.63
C LEU A 200 11.23 -11.61 25.94
N ALA A 201 12.37 -12.29 25.94
CA ALA A 201 12.92 -12.94 27.13
C ALA A 201 13.56 -11.96 28.14
N ASN A 202 14.11 -10.84 27.69
CA ASN A 202 14.85 -9.88 28.53
C ASN A 202 13.99 -9.01 29.47
N SER A 203 12.79 -9.46 29.88
CA SER A 203 11.92 -8.73 30.83
C SER A 203 11.50 -9.54 32.05
N THR A 204 12.26 -10.59 32.35
CA THR A 204 12.34 -11.21 33.68
C THR A 204 13.54 -10.65 34.41
#